data_AF-A0A935NF50-F1
#
_entry.id   AF-A0A935NF50-F1
#
_cell.length_a   1.000
_cell.length_b   1.000
_cell.length_c   1.000
_cell.angle_alpha   90.00
_cell.angle_beta   90.00
_cell.angle_gamma   90.00
#
_symmetry.space_group_name_H-M   'P 1'
#
loop_
_entity.id
_entity.type
_entity.pdbx_description
1 polymer ?
#
loop_
_entity_poly.entity_id
_entity_poly.type
_entity_poly.pdbx_seq_one_letter_code
_entity_poly.pdbx_strand_id
1 'polypeptide(L)'
;MPKKKKTNEHRLENIHKNFSYIKLKYDLSQDEMAAKLSAHLEAGSKPVSGKTIGQIECAWQYPSSKLVIALSNFSGYTLDELWKLSLSDHNFAKNQPEPHAVTGWREIFRETLVISVGPDGRENIIMVPDKASAGYVNGFADTEYVETLPNFRLPFMPHDVTLRAFEIKGDSMPPLPTGSIVIAEYVERWQEIKNGHTYVVISQREGIVYKRVYNHINERGVLVMRSDNPIYDDYELSIEDDVKEVWRARGFIIKTSDNLVSFQFKVD
;
A
#
# COMPACT_ATOMS: atom_id res chain seq x y z
N MET A 1 -42.67 -16.67 6.10
CA MET A 1 -41.48 -16.34 5.28
C MET A 1 -41.79 -15.18 4.33
N PRO A 2 -41.42 -13.91 4.65
CA PRO A 2 -41.34 -12.87 3.61
C PRO A 2 -40.12 -11.91 3.69
N LYS A 3 -39.21 -12.07 4.66
CA LYS A 3 -38.15 -11.06 4.92
C LYS A 3 -37.00 -11.05 3.89
N LYS A 4 -36.68 -12.17 3.23
CA LYS A 4 -35.52 -12.26 2.32
C LYS A 4 -35.67 -11.51 0.98
N LYS A 5 -36.89 -11.30 0.48
CA LYS A 5 -37.12 -10.60 -0.81
C LYS A 5 -36.84 -9.10 -0.70
N LYS A 6 -37.34 -8.45 0.35
CA LYS A 6 -37.14 -7.00 0.59
C LYS A 6 -35.66 -6.61 0.76
N THR A 7 -34.85 -7.48 1.35
CA THR A 7 -33.43 -7.20 1.59
C THR A 7 -32.60 -7.18 0.30
N ASN A 8 -32.96 -7.97 -0.72
CA ASN A 8 -32.25 -7.99 -2.00
C ASN A 8 -32.67 -6.84 -2.92
N GLU A 9 -33.95 -6.46 -2.91
CA GLU A 9 -34.46 -5.31 -3.69
C GLU A 9 -33.79 -4.00 -3.26
N HIS A 10 -33.61 -3.79 -1.95
CA HIS A 10 -32.96 -2.59 -1.43
C HIS A 10 -31.48 -2.48 -1.83
N ARG A 11 -30.76 -3.61 -1.89
CA ARG A 11 -29.34 -3.65 -2.32
C ARG A 11 -29.19 -3.30 -3.80
N LEU A 12 -30.15 -3.75 -4.61
CA LEU A 12 -30.23 -3.47 -6.04
C LEU A 12 -30.61 -2.02 -6.32
N GLU A 13 -31.43 -1.40 -5.47
CA GLU A 13 -31.76 0.03 -5.60
C GLU A 13 -30.56 0.92 -5.22
N ASN A 14 -29.81 0.53 -4.19
CA ASN A 14 -28.65 1.30 -3.71
C ASN A 14 -27.53 1.37 -4.75
N ILE A 15 -27.26 0.27 -5.47
CA ILE A 15 -26.15 0.27 -6.45
C ILE A 15 -26.39 1.31 -7.56
N HIS A 16 -27.62 1.46 -8.07
CA HIS A 16 -27.93 2.45 -9.11
C HIS A 16 -27.70 3.88 -8.63
N LYS A 17 -28.18 4.20 -7.42
CA LYS A 17 -27.98 5.52 -6.80
C LYS A 17 -26.51 5.80 -6.53
N ASN A 18 -25.74 4.77 -6.15
CA ASN A 18 -24.31 4.88 -5.89
C ASN A 18 -23.50 5.21 -7.15
N PHE A 19 -23.87 4.66 -8.32
CA PHE A 19 -23.28 5.06 -9.61
C PHE A 19 -23.47 6.56 -9.87
N SER A 20 -24.71 7.05 -9.71
CA SER A 20 -25.00 8.48 -9.91
C SER A 20 -24.28 9.37 -8.90
N TYR A 21 -24.25 8.97 -7.63
CA TYR A 21 -23.56 9.69 -6.57
C TYR A 21 -22.05 9.81 -6.85
N ILE A 22 -21.39 8.70 -7.18
CA ILE A 22 -19.95 8.68 -7.47
C ILE A 22 -19.64 9.57 -8.68
N LYS A 23 -20.46 9.49 -9.75
CA LYS A 23 -20.30 10.35 -10.91
C LYS A 23 -20.35 11.84 -10.54
N LEU A 24 -21.35 12.24 -9.75
CA LEU A 24 -21.51 13.61 -9.29
C LEU A 24 -20.39 14.05 -8.34
N LYS A 25 -19.93 13.16 -7.45
CA LYS A 25 -18.85 13.42 -6.50
C LYS A 25 -17.54 13.79 -7.19
N TYR A 26 -17.23 13.14 -8.32
CA TYR A 26 -16.01 13.37 -9.09
C TYR A 26 -16.21 14.30 -10.30
N ASP A 27 -17.37 14.96 -10.42
CA ASP A 27 -17.73 15.87 -11.51
C ASP A 27 -17.50 15.30 -12.92
N LEU A 28 -17.96 14.06 -13.14
CA LEU A 28 -17.74 13.33 -14.39
C LEU A 28 -18.97 13.32 -15.30
N SER A 29 -18.77 13.35 -16.60
CA SER A 29 -19.77 12.95 -17.59
C SER A 29 -19.94 11.42 -17.64
N GLN A 30 -21.02 10.95 -18.26
CA GLN A 30 -21.25 9.51 -18.43
C GLN A 30 -20.15 8.84 -19.26
N ASP A 31 -19.63 9.52 -20.28
CA ASP A 31 -18.55 9.01 -21.12
C ASP A 31 -17.20 9.01 -20.38
N GLU A 32 -16.90 10.04 -19.60
CA GLU A 32 -15.68 10.08 -18.78
C GLU A 32 -15.70 9.01 -17.68
N MET A 33 -16.84 8.82 -17.01
CA MET A 33 -17.01 7.74 -16.05
C MET A 33 -16.82 6.37 -16.72
N ALA A 34 -17.37 6.17 -17.91
CA ALA A 34 -17.21 4.92 -18.66
C ALA A 34 -15.75 4.67 -19.05
N ALA A 35 -15.02 5.71 -19.45
CA ALA A 35 -13.58 5.62 -19.73
C ALA A 35 -12.77 5.24 -18.49
N LYS A 36 -13.03 5.90 -17.34
CA LYS A 36 -12.35 5.60 -16.07
C LYS A 36 -12.65 4.18 -15.58
N LEU A 37 -13.90 3.72 -15.67
CA LEU A 37 -14.26 2.36 -15.29
C LEU A 37 -13.64 1.33 -16.26
N SER A 38 -13.53 1.65 -17.54
CA SER A 38 -12.90 0.76 -18.53
C SER A 38 -11.40 0.55 -18.26
N ALA A 39 -10.71 1.57 -17.75
CA ALA A 39 -9.30 1.45 -17.33
C ALA A 39 -9.10 0.49 -16.14
N HIS A 40 -10.14 0.29 -15.32
CA HIS A 40 -10.09 -0.58 -14.14
C HIS A 40 -10.63 -2.00 -14.41
N LEU A 41 -10.96 -2.33 -15.66
CA LEU A 41 -11.35 -3.67 -16.07
C LEU A 41 -10.13 -4.54 -16.39
N GLU A 42 -10.31 -5.87 -16.32
CA GLU A 42 -9.28 -6.84 -16.72
C GLU A 42 -8.90 -6.67 -18.19
N ALA A 43 -7.60 -6.82 -18.50
CA ALA A 43 -7.05 -6.73 -19.85
C ALA A 43 -7.81 -7.63 -20.85
N GLY A 44 -8.25 -7.06 -21.97
CA GLY A 44 -9.07 -7.74 -22.99
C GLY A 44 -10.59 -7.66 -22.78
N SER A 45 -11.06 -7.04 -21.70
CA SER A 45 -12.50 -6.75 -21.52
C SER A 45 -12.98 -5.68 -22.50
N LYS A 46 -14.22 -5.82 -22.99
CA LYS A 46 -14.83 -4.78 -23.83
C LYS A 46 -14.99 -3.48 -23.03
N PRO A 47 -14.60 -2.33 -23.58
CA PRO A 47 -14.79 -1.05 -22.92
C PRO A 47 -16.28 -0.76 -22.75
N VAL A 48 -16.59 -0.07 -21.65
CA VAL A 48 -17.95 0.32 -21.28
C VAL A 48 -18.29 1.61 -22.02
N SER A 49 -19.51 1.73 -22.51
CA SER A 49 -20.00 2.97 -23.13
C SER A 49 -20.70 3.88 -22.12
N GLY A 50 -20.63 5.20 -22.28
CA GLY A 50 -21.39 6.12 -21.42
C GLY A 50 -22.91 5.89 -21.48
N LYS A 51 -23.41 5.41 -22.63
CA LYS A 51 -24.80 4.95 -22.76
C LYS A 51 -25.15 3.84 -21.76
N THR A 52 -24.24 2.88 -21.55
CA THR A 52 -24.41 1.80 -20.57
C THR A 52 -24.44 2.34 -19.14
N ILE A 53 -23.58 3.32 -18.83
CA ILE A 53 -23.59 4.00 -17.53
C ILE A 53 -24.92 4.71 -17.31
N GLY A 54 -25.43 5.45 -18.31
CA GLY A 54 -26.73 6.11 -18.21
C GLY A 54 -27.91 5.13 -18.01
N GLN A 55 -27.88 3.97 -18.67
CA GLN A 55 -28.87 2.91 -18.45
C GLN A 55 -28.82 2.33 -17.03
N ILE A 56 -27.63 2.24 -16.44
CA ILE A 56 -27.44 1.80 -15.06
C ILE A 56 -27.95 2.86 -14.08
N GLU A 57 -27.62 4.14 -14.27
CA GLU A 57 -28.09 5.22 -13.40
C GLU A 57 -29.62 5.31 -13.36
N CYS A 58 -30.27 5.12 -14.51
CA CYS A 58 -31.73 5.12 -14.62
C CYS A 58 -32.39 3.82 -14.14
N ALA A 59 -31.63 2.86 -13.59
CA ALA A 59 -32.10 1.52 -13.19
C ALA A 59 -32.75 0.71 -14.33
N TRP A 60 -32.41 1.00 -15.59
CA TRP A 60 -32.86 0.23 -16.76
C TRP A 60 -32.02 -1.02 -16.96
N GLN A 61 -30.78 -1.00 -16.49
CA GLN A 61 -29.84 -2.12 -16.60
C GLN A 61 -29.06 -2.30 -15.31
N TYR A 62 -28.96 -3.55 -14.83
CA TYR A 62 -28.09 -3.88 -13.71
C TYR A 62 -26.61 -3.91 -14.11
N PRO A 63 -25.71 -3.36 -13.28
CA PRO A 63 -24.28 -3.43 -13.54
C PRO A 63 -23.79 -4.88 -13.44
N SER A 64 -22.87 -5.27 -14.32
CA SER A 64 -22.21 -6.56 -14.22
C SER A 64 -21.27 -6.59 -13.01
N SER A 65 -20.97 -7.78 -12.47
CA SER A 65 -20.02 -7.93 -11.35
C SER A 65 -18.67 -7.29 -11.64
N LYS A 66 -18.16 -7.45 -12.87
CA LYS A 66 -16.92 -6.81 -13.33
C LYS A 66 -16.98 -5.29 -13.23
N LEU A 67 -18.12 -4.69 -13.58
CA LEU A 67 -18.30 -3.25 -13.53
C LEU A 67 -18.41 -2.73 -12.09
N VAL A 68 -19.03 -3.49 -11.20
CA VAL A 68 -19.10 -3.14 -9.77
C VAL A 68 -17.73 -3.24 -9.11
N ILE A 69 -16.92 -4.22 -9.49
CA ILE A 69 -15.51 -4.31 -9.06
C ILE A 69 -14.71 -3.13 -9.61
N ALA A 70 -14.87 -2.78 -10.89
CA ALA A 70 -14.22 -1.60 -11.46
C ALA A 70 -14.64 -0.31 -10.75
N LEU A 71 -15.93 -0.18 -10.38
CA LEU A 71 -16.43 0.95 -9.60
C LEU A 71 -15.82 0.98 -8.20
N SER A 72 -15.69 -0.17 -7.53
CA SER A 72 -15.03 -0.30 -6.23
C SER A 72 -13.59 0.19 -6.31
N ASN A 73 -12.82 -0.30 -7.28
CA ASN A 73 -11.43 0.10 -7.47
C ASN A 73 -11.28 1.59 -7.82
N PHE A 74 -12.19 2.13 -8.66
CA PHE A 74 -12.16 3.53 -9.05
C PHE A 74 -12.56 4.49 -7.91
N SER A 75 -13.58 4.12 -7.13
CA SER A 75 -14.19 5.00 -6.13
C SER A 75 -13.66 4.81 -4.72
N GLY A 76 -12.87 3.77 -4.47
CA GLY A 76 -12.34 3.42 -3.16
C GLY A 76 -13.35 2.75 -2.22
N TYR A 77 -14.64 2.69 -2.54
CA TYR A 77 -15.62 1.99 -1.70
C TYR A 77 -15.51 0.47 -1.86
N THR A 78 -15.62 -0.26 -0.76
CA THR A 78 -15.67 -1.73 -0.79
C THR A 78 -16.93 -2.22 -1.49
N LEU A 79 -16.90 -3.43 -2.05
CA LEU A 79 -18.08 -4.05 -2.66
C LEU A 79 -19.27 -4.08 -1.68
N ASP A 80 -19.00 -4.41 -0.41
CA ASP A 80 -20.06 -4.57 0.58
C ASP A 80 -20.74 -3.23 0.92
N GLU A 81 -19.99 -2.12 0.90
CA GLU A 81 -20.53 -0.76 1.03
C GLU A 81 -21.37 -0.37 -0.18
N LEU A 82 -20.87 -0.60 -1.40
CA LEU A 82 -21.58 -0.30 -2.64
C LEU A 82 -22.93 -1.03 -2.74
N TRP A 83 -23.04 -2.23 -2.16
CA TRP A 83 -24.27 -3.02 -2.18
C TRP A 83 -25.22 -2.74 -1.02
N LYS A 84 -24.69 -2.47 0.18
CA LYS A 84 -25.53 -2.38 1.39
C LYS A 84 -25.97 -0.94 1.69
N LEU A 85 -25.20 0.05 1.25
CA LEU A 85 -25.32 1.42 1.73
C LEU A 85 -25.75 2.34 0.59
N SER A 86 -26.55 3.36 0.94
CA SER A 86 -26.84 4.46 0.03
C SER A 86 -25.83 5.57 0.29
N LEU A 87 -24.90 5.78 -0.64
CA LEU A 87 -23.83 6.78 -0.50
C LEU A 87 -24.39 8.22 -0.52
N SER A 88 -25.60 8.41 -1.05
CA SER A 88 -26.30 9.69 -1.06
C SER A 88 -26.93 10.09 0.28
N ASP A 89 -27.03 9.19 1.26
CA ASP A 89 -27.68 9.50 2.54
C ASP A 89 -26.78 10.37 3.43
N HIS A 90 -27.31 11.50 3.91
CA HIS A 90 -26.59 12.50 4.71
C HIS A 90 -25.95 11.97 6.01
N ASN A 91 -26.47 10.88 6.57
CA ASN A 91 -25.88 10.23 7.75
C ASN A 91 -24.59 9.46 7.42
N PHE A 92 -24.44 8.99 6.18
CA PHE A 92 -23.21 8.40 5.69
C PHE A 92 -22.18 9.49 5.39
N ALA A 93 -22.61 10.58 4.73
CA ALA A 93 -21.76 11.72 4.38
C ALA A 93 -21.11 12.43 5.58
N LYS A 94 -21.77 12.46 6.75
CA LYS A 94 -21.22 13.06 7.99
C LYS A 94 -20.27 12.15 8.77
N ASN A 95 -20.36 10.84 8.57
CA ASN A 95 -19.54 9.83 9.26
C ASN A 95 -18.50 9.20 8.30
N GLN A 96 -18.20 9.84 7.17
CA GLN A 96 -17.19 9.36 6.23
C GLN A 96 -15.80 9.33 6.89
N PRO A 97 -15.10 8.19 6.91
CA PRO A 97 -13.76 8.21 6.35
C PRO A 97 -13.89 8.58 4.87
N GLU A 98 -13.09 9.53 4.39
CA GLU A 98 -12.94 9.80 2.95
C GLU A 98 -12.89 8.48 2.17
N PRO A 99 -13.54 8.39 0.97
CA PRO A 99 -13.59 7.17 0.17
C PRO A 99 -12.19 6.61 0.11
N HIS A 100 -11.99 5.35 0.56
CA HIS A 100 -10.66 4.80 0.83
C HIS A 100 -9.70 5.24 -0.26
N ALA A 101 -8.92 6.27 0.04
CA ALA A 101 -8.07 6.95 -0.91
C ALA A 101 -6.89 6.01 -1.12
N VAL A 102 -7.10 4.95 -1.91
CA VAL A 102 -6.19 3.82 -2.17
C VAL A 102 -5.20 3.68 -1.02
N THR A 103 -5.67 3.44 0.21
CA THR A 103 -4.91 3.80 1.43
C THR A 103 -3.80 2.81 1.74
N GLY A 104 -3.89 1.59 1.20
CA GLY A 104 -2.93 0.53 1.46
C GLY A 104 -2.02 0.28 0.28
N TRP A 105 -0.76 -0.07 0.55
CA TRP A 105 0.15 -0.56 -0.49
C TRP A 105 -0.41 -1.80 -1.19
N ARG A 106 -1.29 -2.59 -0.54
CA ARG A 106 -1.93 -3.78 -1.14
C ARG A 106 -2.97 -3.46 -2.21
N GLU A 107 -3.50 -2.24 -2.21
CA GLU A 107 -4.43 -1.76 -3.23
C GLU A 107 -3.67 -1.24 -4.46
N ILE A 108 -2.46 -0.70 -4.24
CA ILE A 108 -1.53 -0.23 -5.29
C ILE A 108 -0.75 -1.41 -5.89
N PHE A 109 -0.13 -2.22 -5.02
CA PHE A 109 0.67 -3.40 -5.35
C PHE A 109 -0.15 -4.65 -5.06
N ARG A 110 -0.50 -5.41 -6.10
CA ARG A 110 -1.22 -6.69 -5.98
C ARG A 110 -0.35 -7.84 -5.46
N GLU A 111 0.81 -7.52 -4.90
CA GLU A 111 1.83 -8.48 -4.49
C GLU A 111 1.66 -8.82 -3.01
N THR A 112 1.91 -10.09 -2.66
CA THR A 112 1.77 -10.57 -1.28
C THR A 112 3.10 -10.45 -0.56
N LEU A 113 3.11 -9.83 0.62
CA LEU A 113 4.28 -9.79 1.49
C LEU A 113 4.57 -11.21 2.01
N VAL A 114 5.76 -11.72 1.72
CA VAL A 114 6.23 -13.01 2.26
C VAL A 114 6.76 -12.82 3.68
N ILE A 115 6.17 -13.56 4.63
CA ILE A 115 6.58 -13.61 6.03
C ILE A 115 7.10 -15.00 6.38
N SER A 116 8.08 -15.07 7.29
CA SER A 116 8.57 -16.33 7.84
C SER A 116 8.02 -16.51 9.24
N VAL A 117 7.47 -17.67 9.54
CA VAL A 117 6.86 -17.99 10.84
C VAL A 117 7.56 -19.23 11.42
N GLY A 118 7.91 -19.18 12.70
CA GLY A 118 8.51 -20.33 13.38
C GLY A 118 7.47 -21.28 14.00
N PRO A 119 7.91 -22.39 14.60
CA PRO A 119 7.02 -23.47 15.09
C PRO A 119 6.02 -23.04 16.17
N ASP A 120 6.30 -21.95 16.88
CA ASP A 120 5.45 -21.36 17.91
C ASP A 120 4.42 -20.36 17.35
N GLY A 121 4.31 -20.24 16.03
CA GLY A 121 3.39 -19.34 15.35
C GLY A 121 3.81 -17.87 15.36
N ARG A 122 5.05 -17.55 15.80
CA ARG A 122 5.56 -16.17 15.81
C ARG A 122 6.33 -15.82 14.54
N GLU A 123 6.22 -14.58 14.08
CA GLU A 123 6.99 -14.08 12.93
C GLU A 123 8.49 -14.01 13.25
N ASN A 124 9.31 -14.35 12.26
CA ASN A 124 10.75 -14.16 12.27
C ASN A 124 11.11 -12.82 11.61
N ILE A 125 12.16 -12.15 12.10
CA ILE A 125 12.79 -11.07 11.35
C ILE A 125 13.63 -11.71 10.25
N ILE A 126 13.25 -11.47 9.00
CA ILE A 126 14.06 -11.83 7.84
C ILE A 126 15.19 -10.80 7.72
N MET A 127 16.43 -11.25 7.51
CA MET A 127 17.58 -10.39 7.26
C MET A 127 17.92 -10.39 5.78
N VAL A 128 17.98 -9.20 5.19
CA VAL A 128 18.37 -8.96 3.80
C VAL A 128 19.79 -8.38 3.78
N PRO A 129 20.81 -9.18 3.45
CA PRO A 129 22.18 -8.68 3.27
C PRO A 129 22.31 -7.75 2.06
N ASP A 130 23.30 -6.86 2.08
CA ASP A 130 23.57 -5.93 0.96
C ASP A 130 23.80 -6.70 -0.36
N LYS A 131 24.53 -7.81 -0.28
CA LYS A 131 24.82 -8.68 -1.43
C LYS A 131 23.56 -9.34 -2.03
N ALA A 132 22.50 -9.46 -1.23
CA ALA A 132 21.24 -10.04 -1.64
C ALA A 132 20.24 -8.98 -2.13
N SER A 133 20.54 -7.68 -2.00
CA SER A 133 19.62 -6.58 -2.32
C SER A 133 19.07 -6.63 -3.75
N ALA A 134 19.92 -6.89 -4.74
CA ALA A 134 19.52 -6.98 -6.14
C ALA A 134 18.62 -8.21 -6.42
N GLY A 135 18.90 -9.34 -5.77
CA GLY A 135 18.04 -10.52 -5.85
C GLY A 135 16.70 -10.27 -5.17
N TYR A 136 16.73 -9.61 -4.01
CA TYR A 136 15.56 -9.23 -3.25
C TYR A 136 14.64 -8.30 -4.04
N VAL A 137 15.14 -7.25 -4.68
CA VAL A 137 14.31 -6.32 -5.49
C VAL A 137 13.62 -7.01 -6.67
N ASN A 138 14.23 -8.07 -7.22
CA ASN A 138 13.65 -8.83 -8.34
C ASN A 138 12.79 -10.04 -7.88
N GLY A 139 13.00 -10.53 -6.65
CA GLY A 139 12.41 -11.76 -6.11
C GLY A 139 11.71 -11.58 -4.75
N PHE A 140 11.35 -10.36 -4.35
CA PHE A 140 10.70 -10.07 -3.06
C PHE A 140 9.33 -10.77 -2.92
N ALA A 141 8.67 -11.05 -4.04
CA ALA A 141 7.43 -11.83 -4.11
C ALA A 141 7.67 -13.35 -4.26
N ASP A 142 8.92 -13.78 -4.46
CA ASP A 142 9.29 -15.19 -4.58
C ASP A 142 9.51 -15.79 -3.19
N THR A 143 8.62 -16.69 -2.79
CA THR A 143 8.68 -17.35 -1.49
C THR A 143 9.94 -18.21 -1.36
N GLU A 144 10.36 -18.89 -2.43
CA GLU A 144 11.53 -19.77 -2.39
C GLU A 144 12.81 -18.97 -2.13
N TYR A 145 12.94 -17.80 -2.77
CA TYR A 145 14.09 -16.92 -2.55
C TYR A 145 14.12 -16.37 -1.12
N VAL A 146 12.98 -15.85 -0.63
CA VAL A 146 12.87 -15.25 0.69
C VAL A 146 13.13 -16.28 1.80
N GLU A 147 12.77 -17.55 1.59
CA GLU A 147 13.08 -18.65 2.51
C GLU A 147 14.58 -18.94 2.64
N THR A 148 15.38 -18.66 1.62
CA THR A 148 16.85 -18.84 1.70
C THR A 148 17.55 -17.80 2.58
N LEU A 149 16.86 -16.70 2.89
CA LEU A 149 17.44 -15.60 3.65
C LEU A 149 17.58 -15.97 5.13
N PRO A 150 18.68 -15.53 5.78
CA PRO A 150 18.83 -15.71 7.21
C PRO A 150 17.70 -15.01 7.95
N ASN A 151 17.18 -15.64 8.99
CA ASN A 151 16.16 -15.06 9.84
C ASN A 151 16.48 -15.26 11.32
N PHE A 152 16.00 -14.35 12.16
CA PHE A 152 16.25 -14.37 13.60
C PHE A 152 15.08 -13.74 14.35
N ARG A 153 15.13 -13.76 15.68
CA ARG A 153 14.14 -13.11 16.54
C ARG A 153 14.81 -12.33 17.64
N LEU A 154 14.18 -11.23 18.04
CA LEU A 154 14.58 -10.47 19.22
C LEU A 154 13.57 -10.70 20.35
N PRO A 155 14.03 -10.77 21.61
CA PRO A 155 13.16 -11.13 22.74
C PRO A 155 12.10 -10.07 23.09
N PHE A 156 12.26 -8.82 22.63
CA PHE A 156 11.42 -7.68 22.95
C PHE A 156 10.56 -7.18 21.76
N MET A 157 10.33 -8.03 20.76
CA MET A 157 9.56 -7.61 19.57
C MET A 157 8.07 -7.54 19.87
N PRO A 158 7.36 -6.52 19.34
CA PRO A 158 5.91 -6.52 19.32
C PRO A 158 5.40 -7.72 18.50
N HIS A 159 4.30 -8.33 18.95
CA HIS A 159 3.75 -9.54 18.33
C HIS A 159 2.82 -9.26 17.15
N ASP A 160 2.47 -8.00 16.95
CA ASP A 160 1.45 -7.49 16.03
C ASP A 160 2.05 -6.73 14.85
N VAL A 161 3.38 -6.71 14.72
CA VAL A 161 4.08 -5.97 13.67
C VAL A 161 5.03 -6.89 12.89
N THR A 162 5.01 -6.75 11.56
CA THR A 162 5.95 -7.46 10.69
C THR A 162 7.27 -6.69 10.60
N LEU A 163 8.36 -7.36 10.93
CA LEU A 163 9.71 -6.78 11.00
C LEU A 163 10.64 -7.42 9.98
N ARG A 164 11.52 -6.62 9.40
CA ARG A 164 12.62 -7.06 8.54
C ARG A 164 13.89 -6.29 8.86
N ALA A 165 15.04 -6.94 8.71
CA ALA A 165 16.35 -6.36 8.93
C ALA A 165 17.05 -6.16 7.58
N PHE A 166 17.60 -4.98 7.34
CA PHE A 166 18.27 -4.62 6.10
C PHE A 166 19.70 -4.18 6.39
N GLU A 167 20.67 -4.84 5.78
CA GLU A 167 22.05 -4.36 5.79
C GLU A 167 22.16 -3.19 4.82
N ILE A 168 22.57 -2.02 5.33
CA ILE A 168 22.66 -0.79 4.53
C ILE A 168 24.10 -0.54 4.08
N LYS A 169 24.22 0.03 2.88
CA LYS A 169 25.50 0.43 2.28
C LYS A 169 25.53 1.92 1.98
N GLY A 170 26.71 2.50 2.13
CA GLY A 170 26.97 3.91 1.92
C GLY A 170 27.11 4.70 3.23
N ASP A 171 27.37 5.98 3.07
CA ASP A 171 27.63 6.99 4.12
C ASP A 171 26.62 8.14 4.06
N SER A 172 25.51 7.93 3.36
CA SER A 172 24.51 8.96 3.09
C SER A 172 23.61 9.31 4.29
N MET A 173 23.65 8.50 5.35
CA MET A 173 22.84 8.65 6.57
C MET A 173 23.70 8.56 7.85
N PRO A 174 24.64 9.49 8.07
CA PRO A 174 25.38 9.55 9.33
C PRO A 174 24.41 9.75 10.51
N PRO A 175 24.66 9.12 11.68
CA PRO A 175 25.89 8.45 12.10
C PRO A 175 25.96 6.95 11.76
N LEU A 176 25.07 6.41 10.92
CA LEU A 176 25.11 4.97 10.59
C LEU A 176 26.19 4.70 9.54
N PRO A 177 27.24 3.90 9.87
CA PRO A 177 28.24 3.51 8.89
C PRO A 177 27.71 2.42 7.94
N THR A 178 28.39 2.25 6.81
CA THR A 178 28.20 1.11 5.91
C THR A 178 28.33 -0.22 6.66
N GLY A 179 27.45 -1.18 6.34
CA GLY A 179 27.39 -2.49 7.00
C GLY A 179 26.57 -2.49 8.29
N SER A 180 25.96 -1.36 8.65
CA SER A 180 24.95 -1.33 9.71
C SER A 180 23.71 -2.10 9.27
N ILE A 181 23.01 -2.69 10.24
CA ILE A 181 21.73 -3.38 9.97
C ILE A 181 20.62 -2.53 10.56
N VAL A 182 19.67 -2.13 9.72
CA VAL A 182 18.48 -1.39 10.14
C VAL A 182 17.34 -2.39 10.31
N ILE A 183 16.73 -2.41 11.49
CA ILE A 183 15.51 -3.17 11.76
C ILE A 183 14.34 -2.24 11.53
N ALA A 184 13.46 -2.63 10.63
CA ALA A 184 12.35 -1.82 10.19
C ALA A 184 11.04 -2.61 10.19
N GLU A 185 9.96 -1.88 10.41
CA GLU A 185 8.59 -2.36 10.48
C GLU A 185 7.87 -2.10 9.17
N TYR A 186 7.13 -3.08 8.66
CA TYR A 186 6.35 -2.92 7.45
C TYR A 186 5.31 -1.83 7.65
N VAL A 187 5.29 -0.83 6.76
CA VAL A 187 4.25 0.17 6.73
C VAL A 187 3.17 -0.38 5.82
N GLU A 188 1.94 -0.61 6.30
CA GLU A 188 0.85 -1.15 5.47
C GLU A 188 0.15 -0.08 4.63
N ARG A 189 0.06 1.13 5.20
CA ARG A 189 -0.65 2.28 4.62
C ARG A 189 0.28 3.47 4.51
N TRP A 190 0.29 4.12 3.34
CA TRP A 190 1.15 5.27 3.08
C TRP A 190 0.80 6.48 3.94
N GLN A 191 -0.43 6.59 4.47
CA GLN A 191 -0.81 7.61 5.46
C GLN A 191 -0.03 7.47 6.77
N GLU A 192 0.55 6.31 7.07
CA GLU A 192 1.35 6.07 8.27
C GLU A 192 2.82 6.53 8.11
N ILE A 193 3.20 6.95 6.90
CA ILE A 193 4.50 7.59 6.65
C ILE A 193 4.48 8.99 7.27
N LYS A 194 5.34 9.19 8.27
CA LYS A 194 5.52 10.46 8.96
C LYS A 194 6.70 11.21 8.35
N ASN A 195 6.45 12.45 7.94
CA ASN A 195 7.47 13.31 7.36
C ASN A 195 8.66 13.50 8.29
N GLY A 196 9.87 13.43 7.74
CA GLY A 196 11.10 13.62 8.49
C GLY A 196 11.54 12.41 9.32
N HIS A 197 10.83 11.28 9.26
CA HIS A 197 11.29 10.02 9.86
C HIS A 197 12.11 9.20 8.86
N THR A 198 12.88 8.24 9.37
CA THR A 198 13.73 7.37 8.55
C THR A 198 13.03 6.07 8.18
N TYR A 199 13.20 5.67 6.93
CA TYR A 199 12.58 4.48 6.35
C TYR A 199 13.59 3.74 5.48
N VAL A 200 13.41 2.43 5.38
CA VAL A 200 13.95 1.64 4.29
C VAL A 200 12.89 1.57 3.20
N VAL A 201 13.23 1.98 1.99
CA VAL A 201 12.36 1.92 0.81
C VAL A 201 12.99 0.95 -0.17
N ILE A 202 12.18 0.03 -0.66
CA ILE A 202 12.56 -0.91 -1.71
C ILE A 202 12.01 -0.35 -3.01
N SER A 203 12.91 -0.01 -3.92
CA SER A 203 12.60 0.62 -5.18
C SER A 203 13.11 -0.20 -6.36
N GLN A 204 12.34 -0.22 -7.45
CA GLN A 204 12.75 -0.82 -8.71
C GLN A 204 13.95 -0.07 -9.33
N ARG A 205 14.02 1.26 -9.16
CA ARG A 205 15.05 2.11 -9.74
C ARG A 205 16.31 2.19 -8.88
N GLU A 206 16.15 2.42 -7.58
CA GLU A 206 17.27 2.67 -6.66
C GLU A 206 17.69 1.43 -5.86
N GLY A 207 16.90 0.35 -5.90
CA GLY A 207 17.10 -0.82 -5.05
C GLY A 207 16.66 -0.57 -3.60
N ILE A 208 17.39 -1.13 -2.63
CA ILE A 208 17.09 -0.96 -1.20
C ILE A 208 17.83 0.27 -0.68
N VAL A 209 17.09 1.30 -0.29
CA VAL A 209 17.65 2.57 0.20
C VAL A 209 17.15 2.89 1.61
N TYR A 210 18.02 3.42 2.45
CA TYR A 210 17.68 3.94 3.77
C TYR A 210 17.83 5.46 3.77
N LYS A 211 16.73 6.19 3.99
CA LYS A 211 16.66 7.66 3.89
C LYS A 211 15.63 8.25 4.83
N ARG A 212 15.67 9.57 4.99
CA ARG A 212 14.58 10.35 5.59
C ARG A 212 13.50 10.59 4.53
N VAL A 213 12.26 10.27 4.84
CA VAL A 213 11.16 10.32 3.86
C VAL A 213 10.20 11.47 4.15
N TYR A 214 9.77 12.15 3.08
CA TYR A 214 8.69 13.11 3.10
C TYR A 214 7.59 12.65 2.14
N ASN A 215 6.40 12.46 2.69
CA ASN A 215 5.21 11.99 2.01
C ASN A 215 4.53 13.14 1.28
N HIS A 216 4.60 13.12 -0.05
CA HIS A 216 3.88 14.03 -0.94
C HIS A 216 2.95 13.27 -1.89
N ILE A 217 2.51 12.08 -1.49
CA ILE A 217 1.77 11.19 -2.37
C ILE A 217 0.38 11.76 -2.69
N ASN A 218 -0.31 12.38 -1.72
CA ASN A 218 -1.62 12.98 -1.96
C ASN A 218 -1.57 14.18 -2.93
N GLU A 219 -0.45 14.88 -2.96
CA GLU A 219 -0.28 16.12 -3.73
C GLU A 219 0.31 15.84 -5.12
N ARG A 220 1.27 14.90 -5.19
CA ARG A 220 2.15 14.70 -6.34
C ARG A 220 2.37 13.24 -6.70
N GLY A 221 1.87 12.28 -5.91
CA GLY A 221 2.08 10.84 -6.14
C GLY A 221 3.50 10.34 -5.86
N VAL A 222 4.31 11.10 -5.10
CA VAL A 222 5.73 10.80 -4.88
C VAL A 222 6.14 10.76 -3.41
N LEU A 223 7.20 10.00 -3.14
CA LEU A 223 8.00 10.11 -1.92
C LEU A 223 9.28 10.90 -2.21
N VAL A 224 9.54 11.92 -1.40
CA VAL A 224 10.81 12.65 -1.45
C VAL A 224 11.78 11.99 -0.48
N MET A 225 12.92 11.58 -1.01
CA MET A 225 13.99 10.86 -0.33
C MET A 225 15.11 11.84 0.00
N ARG A 226 15.31 12.11 1.29
CA ARG A 226 16.34 13.03 1.80
C ARG A 226 17.46 12.31 2.52
N SER A 227 18.68 12.72 2.20
CA SER A 227 19.89 12.26 2.87
C SER A 227 20.20 13.14 4.08
N ASP A 228 20.72 12.54 5.16
CA ASP A 228 21.25 13.32 6.30
C ASP A 228 22.67 13.83 6.00
N ASN A 229 23.35 13.27 4.99
CA ASN A 229 24.61 13.77 4.45
C ASN A 229 24.35 14.81 3.34
N PRO A 230 24.76 16.09 3.51
CA PRO A 230 24.50 17.17 2.55
C PRO A 230 25.16 17.02 1.17
N ILE A 231 26.10 16.08 1.03
CA ILE A 231 26.76 15.78 -0.26
C ILE A 231 25.79 15.11 -1.25
N TYR A 232 24.75 14.47 -0.73
CA TYR A 232 23.78 13.73 -1.52
C TYR A 232 22.52 14.56 -1.72
N ASP A 233 22.17 14.82 -2.98
CA ASP A 233 20.95 15.52 -3.34
C ASP A 233 19.68 14.72 -2.98
N ASP A 234 18.62 15.45 -2.68
CA ASP A 234 17.27 14.90 -2.54
C ASP A 234 16.76 14.42 -3.90
N TYR A 235 16.01 13.31 -3.92
CA TYR A 235 15.37 12.80 -5.13
C TYR A 235 13.96 12.29 -4.84
N GLU A 236 13.17 12.14 -5.91
CA GLU A 236 11.78 11.69 -5.81
C GLU A 236 11.62 10.28 -6.37
N LEU A 237 10.75 9.50 -5.73
CA LEU A 237 10.31 8.18 -6.18
C LEU A 237 8.81 8.21 -6.45
N SER A 238 8.41 7.80 -7.66
CA SER A 238 7.01 7.59 -8.03
C SER A 238 6.44 6.41 -7.24
N ILE A 239 5.27 6.58 -6.61
CA ILE A 239 4.64 5.46 -5.91
C ILE A 239 4.24 4.35 -6.86
N GLU A 240 3.73 4.69 -8.04
CA GLU A 240 3.21 3.71 -8.99
C GLU A 240 4.34 2.93 -9.69
N ASP A 241 5.43 3.62 -10.04
CA ASP A 241 6.47 3.05 -10.90
C ASP A 241 7.69 2.55 -10.12
N ASP A 242 8.09 3.27 -9.08
CA ASP A 242 9.40 3.08 -8.46
C ASP A 242 9.32 2.32 -7.14
N VAL A 243 8.30 2.54 -6.31
CA VAL A 243 8.23 1.97 -4.95
C VAL A 243 7.62 0.57 -4.97
N LYS A 244 8.17 -0.34 -4.17
CA LYS A 244 7.65 -1.71 -3.98
C LYS A 244 7.25 -1.97 -2.53
N GLU A 245 8.11 -1.61 -1.60
CA GLU A 245 7.86 -1.77 -0.17
C GLU A 245 8.41 -0.57 0.61
N VAL A 246 7.75 -0.21 1.71
CA VAL A 246 8.19 0.85 2.61
C VAL A 246 8.20 0.32 4.04
N TRP A 247 9.33 0.50 4.72
CA TRP A 247 9.58 -0.01 6.06
C TRP A 247 10.04 1.11 6.98
N ARG A 248 9.34 1.33 8.10
CA ARG A 248 9.67 2.34 9.10
C ARG A 248 10.82 1.84 9.99
N ALA A 249 11.91 2.59 10.07
CA ALA A 249 13.02 2.20 10.93
C ALA A 249 12.64 2.25 12.41
N ARG A 250 12.89 1.15 13.13
CA ARG A 250 12.64 0.99 14.58
C ARG A 250 13.93 0.92 15.38
N GLY A 251 14.99 0.40 14.78
CA GLY A 251 16.28 0.31 15.43
C GLY A 251 17.39 0.00 14.45
N PHE A 252 18.61 0.01 14.98
CA PHE A 252 19.79 -0.36 14.20
C PHE A 252 20.79 -1.13 15.05
N ILE A 253 21.57 -1.94 14.35
CA ILE A 253 22.68 -2.72 14.86
C ILE A 253 23.92 -2.20 14.15
N ILE A 254 24.86 -1.64 14.92
CA ILE A 254 26.15 -1.18 14.37
C ILE A 254 27.22 -2.12 14.86
N LYS A 255 27.98 -2.68 13.91
CA LYS A 255 29.21 -3.40 14.21
C LYS A 255 30.35 -2.39 14.32
N THR A 256 30.88 -2.22 15.52
CA THR A 256 32.05 -1.37 15.74
C THR A 256 33.35 -2.15 15.56
N SER A 257 34.44 -1.42 15.34
CA SER A 257 35.80 -1.95 15.14
C SER A 257 36.27 -2.87 16.26
N ASP A 258 35.77 -2.64 17.48
CA ASP A 258 36.18 -3.35 18.70
C ASP A 258 35.37 -4.65 18.92
N ASN A 259 34.65 -5.13 17.90
CA ASN A 259 33.65 -6.21 17.99
C ASN A 259 32.50 -5.94 18.98
N LEU A 260 32.33 -4.70 19.44
CA LEU A 260 31.16 -4.30 20.20
C LEU A 260 29.99 -4.12 19.24
N VAL A 261 28.86 -4.73 19.57
CA VAL A 261 27.60 -4.57 18.84
C VAL A 261 26.74 -3.59 19.63
N SER A 262 26.53 -2.41 19.08
CA SER A 262 25.58 -1.46 19.67
C SER A 262 24.19 -1.71 19.10
N PHE A 263 23.23 -1.89 19.99
CA PHE A 263 21.82 -2.00 19.67
C PHE A 263 21.13 -0.72 20.16
N GLN A 264 20.52 0.01 19.24
CA GLN A 264 19.66 1.13 19.60
C GLN A 264 18.28 0.87 19.01
N PHE A 265 17.29 0.78 19.89
CA PHE A 265 15.89 0.67 19.53
C PHE A 265 15.17 1.91 20.00
N LYS A 266 14.35 2.47 19.12
CA LYS A 266 13.43 3.52 19.48
C LYS A 266 12.16 2.87 20.00
N VAL A 267 11.97 2.92 21.32
CA VAL A 267 10.70 2.57 21.96
C VAL A 267 9.88 3.86 21.96
N ASP A 268 8.92 3.94 21.03
CA ASP A 268 7.91 5.01 21.04
C ASP A 268 6.76 4.62 21.98
#